data_AF-A0A849KU27-F1
#
_entry.id   AF-A0A849KU27-F1
#
_cell.length_a   1.000
_cell.length_b   1.000
_cell.length_c   1.000
_cell.angle_alpha   90.00
_cell.angle_beta   90.00
_cell.angle_gamma   90.00
#
_symmetry.space_group_name_H-M   'P 1'
#
loop_
_entity.id
_entity.type
_entity.pdbx_description
1 polymer ?
#
loop_
_entity_poly.entity_id
_entity_poly.type
_entity_poly.pdbx_seq_one_letter_code
_entity_poly.pdbx_strand_id
1 'polypeptide(L)' 'MKFPDLNGKDAEQAAEDMALIARGEELDLPWRRLRVLLDHEFVEIVSPVIQGGSHRGSATALHWTEKGAEFMHQAPKGK' A
#
# COMPACT_ATOMS: atom_id res chain seq x y z
N MET A 1 -3.33 -3.45 17.58
CA MET A 1 -4.51 -4.25 17.14
C MET A 1 -4.00 -5.50 16.44
N LYS A 2 -4.63 -6.67 16.63
CA LYS A 2 -4.38 -7.82 15.74
C LYS A 2 -5.26 -7.60 14.51
N PHE A 3 -4.68 -7.52 13.31
CA PHE A 3 -5.44 -7.45 12.05
C PHE A 3 -6.10 -8.82 11.87
N PRO A 4 -7.39 -9.00 12.24
CA PRO A 4 -7.94 -10.32 12.59
C PRO A 4 -7.95 -11.32 11.42
N ASP A 5 -7.91 -10.77 10.20
CA ASP A 5 -8.13 -11.50 8.96
C ASP A 5 -6.85 -11.74 8.13
N LEU A 6 -5.71 -11.15 8.54
CA LEU A 6 -4.41 -11.38 7.89
C LEU A 6 -3.61 -12.41 8.70
N ASN A 7 -3.34 -13.57 8.09
CA ASN A 7 -2.42 -14.53 8.69
C ASN A 7 -0.98 -13.96 8.68
N GLY A 8 -0.07 -14.56 9.47
CA GLY A 8 1.27 -14.01 9.66
C GLY A 8 2.11 -13.86 8.38
N LYS A 9 1.94 -14.75 7.38
CA LYS A 9 2.64 -14.67 6.09
C LYS A 9 2.06 -13.57 5.22
N ASP A 10 0.74 -13.46 5.19
CA ASP A 10 0.07 -12.42 4.42
C ASP A 10 0.33 -11.03 5.02
N ALA A 11 0.49 -10.93 6.35
CA ALA A 11 0.91 -9.70 7.02
C ALA A 11 2.36 -9.32 6.67
N GLU A 12 3.30 -10.26 6.63
CA GLU A 12 4.66 -9.99 6.19
C GLU A 12 4.69 -9.52 4.73
N GLN A 13 3.96 -10.22 3.86
CA GLN A 13 3.86 -9.85 2.45
C GLN A 13 3.21 -8.47 2.25
N ALA A 14 2.16 -8.16 3.01
CA ALA A 14 1.49 -6.87 2.98
C ALA A 14 2.42 -5.74 3.45
N ALA A 15 3.30 -5.98 4.43
CA ALA A 15 4.29 -5.00 4.87
C ALA A 15 5.35 -4.72 3.79
N GLU A 16 5.80 -5.76 3.08
CA GLU A 16 6.70 -5.58 1.92
C GLU A 16 6.02 -4.81 0.79
N ASP A 17 4.75 -5.11 0.51
CA ASP A 17 3.95 -4.43 -0.51
C ASP A 17 3.73 -2.95 -0.17
N MET A 18 3.39 -2.66 1.09
CA MET A 18 3.30 -1.30 1.60
C MET A 18 4.63 -0.56 1.44
N ALA A 19 5.76 -1.21 1.71
CA ALA A 19 7.09 -0.62 1.56
C ALA A 19 7.44 -0.29 0.09
N LEU A 20 6.99 -1.09 -0.88
CA LEU A 20 7.12 -0.77 -2.31
C LEU A 20 6.38 0.52 -2.66
N ILE A 21 5.15 0.67 -2.16
CA ILE A 21 4.32 1.87 -2.37
C ILE A 21 5.00 3.11 -1.77
N ALA A 22 5.59 3.01 -0.58
CA ALA A 22 6.32 4.13 0.03
C ALA A 22 7.56 4.57 -0.77
N ARG A 23 8.13 3.68 -1.59
CA ARG A 23 9.26 3.99 -2.47
C ARG A 23 8.85 4.51 -3.85
N GLY A 24 7.55 4.54 -4.16
CA GLY A 24 7.07 4.87 -5.51
C GLY A 24 7.27 3.72 -6.51
N GLU A 25 7.42 2.48 -6.02
CA GLU A 25 7.65 1.26 -6.82
C GLU A 25 6.34 0.45 -6.98
N GLU A 26 5.18 1.09 -6.79
CA GLU A 26 3.87 0.42 -6.84
C GLU A 26 3.50 -0.13 -8.21
N LEU A 27 4.13 0.36 -9.28
CA LEU A 27 3.87 -0.09 -10.65
C LEU A 27 4.27 -1.56 -10.88
N ASP A 28 5.26 -2.04 -10.13
CA ASP A 28 5.72 -3.43 -10.19
C ASP A 28 4.85 -4.37 -9.33
N LEU A 29 3.91 -3.81 -8.56
CA LEU A 29 3.10 -4.55 -7.61
C LEU A 29 1.93 -5.26 -8.34
N PRO A 30 1.85 -6.60 -8.31
CA PRO A 30 0.77 -7.31 -8.96
C PRO A 30 -0.59 -6.89 -8.40
N TRP A 31 -1.58 -6.63 -9.26
CA TRP A 31 -2.92 -6.20 -8.83
C TRP A 31 -3.56 -7.08 -7.76
N ARG A 32 -3.31 -8.40 -7.78
CA ARG A 32 -3.80 -9.32 -6.74
C ARG A 32 -3.28 -8.98 -5.34
N ARG A 33 -2.00 -8.57 -5.22
CA ARG A 33 -1.36 -8.15 -3.97
C ARG A 33 -1.86 -6.78 -3.54
N LEU A 34 -1.98 -5.85 -4.49
CA LEU A 34 -2.55 -4.53 -4.22
C LEU A 34 -3.99 -4.64 -3.69
N ARG A 35 -4.79 -5.55 -4.24
CA ARG A 35 -6.18 -5.75 -3.80
C ARG A 35 -6.27 -6.19 -2.34
N VAL A 36 -5.33 -6.99 -1.85
CA VAL A 36 -5.28 -7.36 -0.41
C VAL A 36 -5.10 -6.10 0.44
N LEU A 37 -4.19 -5.20 0.06
CA LEU A 37 -4.00 -3.94 0.79
C LEU A 37 -5.24 -3.04 0.76
N LEU A 38 -5.95 -2.99 -0.36
CA LEU A 38 -7.20 -2.23 -0.52
C LEU A 38 -8.34 -2.85 0.30
N ASP A 39 -8.50 -4.17 0.25
CA ASP A 39 -9.54 -4.91 1.00
C ASP A 39 -9.35 -4.75 2.52
N HIS A 40 -8.12 -4.59 2.98
CA HIS A 40 -7.79 -4.29 4.38
C HIS A 40 -7.71 -2.80 4.71
N GLU A 41 -8.00 -1.92 3.74
CA GLU A 41 -7.96 -0.46 3.89
C GLU A 41 -6.59 0.06 4.35
N PHE A 42 -5.50 -0.61 3.98
CA PHE A 42 -4.15 -0.14 4.30
C PHE A 42 -3.68 0.93 3.33
N VAL A 43 -4.17 0.87 2.10
CA VAL A 43 -3.95 1.87 1.08
C VAL A 43 -5.27 2.27 0.47
N GLU A 44 -5.31 3.45 -0.11
CA GLU A 44 -6.44 3.97 -0.85
C GLU A 44 -5.99 4.44 -2.24
N ILE A 45 -6.91 4.34 -3.20
CA ILE A 45 -6.73 4.89 -4.53
C ILE A 45 -7.22 6.34 -4.53
N VAL A 46 -6.33 7.28 -4.81
CA VAL A 46 -6.65 8.70 -4.91
C VAL A 46 -6.70 9.13 -6.38
N SER A 47 -7.82 9.73 -6.78
CA SER A 47 -8.03 10.29 -8.13
C SER A 47 -8.92 11.54 -8.08
N PRO A 48 -8.68 12.56 -8.91
CA PRO A 48 -7.58 12.70 -9.85
C PRO A 48 -6.35 13.36 -9.21
N VAL A 49 -5.16 12.77 -9.37
CA VAL A 49 -3.91 13.52 -9.14
C VAL A 49 -3.54 14.21 -10.44
N ILE A 50 -3.68 15.54 -10.48
CA ILE A 50 -3.20 16.35 -11.60
C ILE A 50 -1.67 16.36 -11.55
N GLN A 51 -1.02 15.56 -12.39
CA GLN A 51 0.42 15.58 -12.53
C GLN A 51 0.85 16.70 -13.50
N GLY A 52 1.72 17.60 -13.03
CA GLY A 52 2.35 18.64 -13.84
C GLY A 52 3.71 18.20 -14.40
N GLY A 53 4.22 18.89 -15.42
CA GLY A 53 5.53 18.57 -16.05
C GLY A 53 5.43 17.52 -17.17
N SER A 54 6.50 16.76 -17.40
CA SER A 54 6.59 15.75 -18.50
C SER A 54 5.59 14.60 -18.40
N HIS A 55 4.96 14.40 -17.24
CA HIS A 55 3.90 13.42 -16.99
C HIS A 55 2.51 14.08 -16.94
N ARG A 56 2.21 14.95 -17.92
CA ARG A 56 0.95 15.71 -17.97
C ARG A 56 -0.25 14.77 -18.15
N GLY A 57 -1.06 14.59 -17.11
CA GLY A 57 -2.24 13.71 -17.12
C GLY A 57 -2.91 13.59 -15.75
N SER A 58 -4.07 12.92 -15.73
CA SER A 58 -4.69 12.46 -14.48
C SER A 58 -4.09 11.10 -14.13
N ALA A 59 -3.26 11.05 -13.09
CA ALA A 59 -2.75 9.80 -12.57
C ALA A 59 -3.64 9.31 -11.42
N THR A 60 -3.77 7.99 -11.34
CA THR A 60 -4.29 7.31 -10.16
C THR A 60 -3.11 7.08 -9.22
N ALA A 61 -3.16 7.60 -8.00
CA ALA A 61 -2.09 7.41 -7.01
C ALA A 61 -2.55 6.49 -5.89
N LEU A 62 -1.61 5.83 -5.24
CA LEU A 62 -1.85 5.05 -4.03
C LEU A 62 -1.31 5.81 -2.82
N HIS A 63 -2.17 6.01 -1.83
CA HIS A 63 -1.79 6.62 -0.57
C HIS A 63 -1.94 5.60 0.55
N TRP A 64 -1.06 5.68 1.56
CA TRP A 64 -1.27 4.96 2.80
C TRP A 64 -2.40 5.60 3.59
N THR A 65 -3.28 4.77 4.14
CA THR A 65 -4.26 5.22 5.12
C THR A 65 -3.62 5.31 6.51
N GLU A 66 -4.32 5.91 7.47
CA GLU A 66 -3.91 5.89 8.88
C GLU A 66 -3.77 4.44 9.40
N LYS A 67 -4.72 3.57 9.04
CA LYS A 67 -4.70 2.14 9.38
C LYS A 67 -3.47 1.43 8.79
N GLY A 68 -3.10 1.74 7.55
CA GLY A 68 -1.90 1.23 6.92
C GLY A 68 -0.62 1.74 7.60
N ALA A 69 -0.58 3.01 8.00
CA ALA A 69 0.55 3.55 8.74
C ALA A 69 0.71 2.87 10.10
N GLU A 70 -0.39 2.68 10.85
CA GLU A 70 -0.39 1.94 12.12
C GLU A 70 0.04 0.49 11.94
N PHE A 71 -0.41 -0.17 10.87
CA PHE A 71 0.02 -1.52 10.50
C PHE A 71 1.55 -1.56 10.31
N MET A 72 2.13 -0.62 9.58
CA MET A 72 3.58 -0.56 9.34
C MET A 72 4.40 -0.26 10.58
N HIS A 73 3.86 0.49 11.56
CA HIS A 73 4.52 0.70 12.85
C HIS A 73 4.54 -0.57 13.72
N GLN A 74 3.57 -1.45 13.54
CA GLN A 74 3.42 -2.71 14.28
C GLN A 74 4.00 -3.91 13.53
N ALA A 75 4.25 -3.77 12.22
CA ALA A 75 4.78 -4.84 11.38
C ALA A 75 6.15 -5.28 11.91
N PRO A 76 6.41 -6.60 11.99
CA PRO A 76 7.71 -7.10 12.40
C PRO A 76 8.75 -6.56 11.41
N LYS A 77 9.65 -5.70 11.89
CA LYS A 77 10.82 -5.30 11.11
C LYS A 77 11.62 -6.57 10.88
N GLY A 78 11.70 -7.00 9.62
CA GLY A 78 12.53 -8.13 9.21
C GLY A 78 13.90 -8.01 9.86
N LYS A 79 14.34 -9.12 10.46
CA LYS A 79 15.58 -9.19 11.23
C LYS A 79 16.80 -9.21 10.32
#